data_AF-A0A957ISC7-F1
#
_entry.id   AF-A0A957ISC7-F1
#
_cell.length_a   1.000
_cell.length_b   1.000
_cell.length_c   1.000
_cell.angle_alpha   90.00
_cell.angle_beta   90.00
_cell.angle_gamma   90.00
#
_symmetry.space_group_name_H-M   'P 1'
#
loop_
_entity.id
_entity.type
_entity.pdbx_description
1 polymer ?
#
loop_
_entity_poly.entity_id
_entity_poly.type
_entity_poly.pdbx_seq_one_letter_code
_entity_poly.pdbx_strand_id
1 'polypeptide(L)'
;MQTQIRCPQCGTPFMAEIHQLIDSQRQPELKQMLLSGQLNVAVCPSCQAMTQLASPLVFHDAEHEMFLIHMPQELNLNTMQREEMVGRLTRGLMDSLPPEQRRAYLL
;
A
#
# COMPACT_ATOMS: atom_id res chain seq x y z
N MET A 1 -4.65 0.83 -7.22
CA MET A 1 -6.11 0.96 -7.39
C MET A 1 -6.46 2.43 -7.52
N GLN A 2 -7.46 2.78 -8.32
CA GLN A 2 -7.95 4.15 -8.40
C GLN A 2 -9.08 4.37 -7.39
N THR A 3 -9.01 5.46 -6.64
CA THR A 3 -10.05 5.85 -5.69
C THR A 3 -10.39 7.34 -5.86
N GLN A 4 -11.65 7.68 -5.66
CA GLN A 4 -12.08 9.07 -5.66
C GLN A 4 -11.90 9.65 -4.27
N ILE A 5 -11.13 10.74 -4.17
CA ILE A 5 -10.90 11.46 -2.92
C ILE A 5 -11.36 12.91 -3.05
N ARG A 6 -11.46 13.62 -1.92
CA ARG A 6 -11.67 15.07 -1.87
C ARG A 6 -10.43 15.73 -1.31
N CYS A 7 -9.95 16.78 -1.97
CA CYS A 7 -8.84 17.57 -1.45
C CYS A 7 -9.21 18.16 -0.09
N PRO A 8 -8.41 17.95 0.97
CA PRO A 8 -8.70 18.50 2.30
C PRO A 8 -8.56 20.03 2.35
N GLN A 9 -7.86 20.64 1.38
CA GLN A 9 -7.59 22.08 1.37
C GLN A 9 -8.64 22.90 0.60
N CYS A 10 -9.19 22.39 -0.49
CA CYS A 10 -10.16 23.12 -1.33
C CYS A 10 -11.46 22.35 -1.66
N GLY A 11 -11.57 21.10 -1.21
CA GLY A 11 -12.77 20.27 -1.40
C GLY A 11 -12.96 19.66 -2.80
N THR A 12 -12.08 19.99 -3.76
CA THR A 12 -12.15 19.46 -5.14
C THR A 12 -12.10 17.93 -5.12
N PRO A 13 -13.09 17.22 -5.71
CA PRO A 13 -13.02 15.78 -5.88
C PRO A 13 -12.10 15.42 -7.05
N PHE A 14 -11.26 14.40 -6.89
CA PHE A 14 -10.40 13.89 -7.96
C PHE A 14 -10.02 12.42 -7.75
N MET A 15 -9.57 11.77 -8.82
CA MET A 15 -9.08 10.39 -8.77
C MET A 15 -7.61 10.38 -8.32
N ALA A 16 -7.29 9.49 -7.38
CA ALA A 16 -5.93 9.22 -6.94
C ALA A 16 -5.63 7.72 -7.03
N GLU A 17 -4.37 7.40 -7.31
CA GLU A 17 -3.89 6.03 -7.29
C GLU A 17 -3.32 5.68 -5.91
N ILE A 18 -3.70 4.51 -5.41
CA ILE A 18 -3.19 3.92 -4.17
C ILE A 18 -2.53 2.58 -4.49
N HIS A 19 -1.27 2.43 -4.10
CA HIS A 19 -0.52 1.18 -4.09
C HIS A 19 -0.58 0.56 -2.69
N GLN A 20 -1.02 -0.70 -2.62
CA GLN A 20 -1.14 -1.45 -1.37
C GLN A 20 -0.24 -2.70 -1.34
N LEU A 21 0.36 -3.05 -2.47
CA LEU A 21 1.31 -4.15 -2.60
C LEU A 21 2.53 -3.61 -3.33
N ILE A 22 3.69 -3.77 -2.72
CA ILE A 22 5.00 -3.46 -3.31
C ILE A 22 5.79 -4.75 -3.32
N ASP A 23 6.02 -5.28 -4.52
CA ASP A 23 7.02 -6.31 -4.73
C ASP A 23 8.30 -5.64 -5.20
N SER A 24 9.33 -5.61 -4.36
CA SER A 24 10.55 -4.85 -4.62
C SER A 24 11.35 -5.34 -5.82
N GLN A 25 11.21 -6.61 -6.21
CA GLN A 25 11.87 -7.16 -7.39
C GLN A 25 11.10 -6.79 -8.66
N ARG A 26 9.77 -6.80 -8.61
CA ARG A 26 8.91 -6.50 -9.77
C ARG A 26 8.68 -5.00 -9.96
N GLN A 27 8.75 -4.22 -8.89
CA GLN A 27 8.37 -2.80 -8.81
C GLN A 27 9.42 -1.98 -8.04
N PRO A 28 10.68 -1.93 -8.51
CA PRO A 28 11.75 -1.19 -7.82
C PRO A 28 11.43 0.30 -7.66
N GLU A 29 10.68 0.90 -8.58
CA GLU A 29 10.21 2.27 -8.51
C GLU A 29 9.28 2.52 -7.31
N LEU A 30 8.37 1.59 -7.01
CA LEU A 30 7.48 1.73 -5.85
C LEU A 30 8.24 1.58 -4.53
N LYS A 31 9.29 0.74 -4.49
CA LYS A 31 10.21 0.68 -3.34
C LYS A 31 10.92 2.02 -3.15
N GLN A 32 11.42 2.65 -4.21
CA GLN A 32 12.05 3.97 -4.11
C GLN A 32 11.06 5.03 -3.61
N MET A 33 9.85 5.07 -4.16
CA MET A 33 8.80 6.00 -3.71
C MET A 33 8.42 5.78 -2.24
N LEU A 34 8.37 4.53 -1.77
CA LEU A 34 8.13 4.22 -0.36
C LEU A 34 9.26 4.79 0.51
N LEU A 35 10.52 4.49 0.15
CA LEU A 35 11.69 4.92 0.91
C LEU A 35 11.89 6.43 0.91
N SER A 36 11.44 7.13 -0.14
CA SER A 36 11.50 8.59 -0.25
C SER A 36 10.26 9.30 0.33
N GLY A 37 9.27 8.57 0.86
CA GLY A 37 8.03 9.15 1.38
C GLY A 37 7.09 9.73 0.31
N GLN A 38 7.25 9.33 -0.96
CA GLN A 38 6.44 9.80 -2.09
C GLN A 38 5.34 8.80 -2.49
N LEU A 39 5.33 7.60 -1.91
CA LEU A 39 4.30 6.61 -2.15
C LEU A 39 2.93 7.13 -1.68
N ASN A 40 1.90 6.92 -2.49
CA ASN A 40 0.51 7.26 -2.19
C ASN A 40 0.34 8.75 -1.84
N VAL A 41 1.13 9.64 -2.47
CA VAL A 41 0.95 11.09 -2.39
C VAL A 41 0.08 11.54 -3.55
N ALA A 42 -1.06 12.14 -3.24
CA ALA A 42 -1.98 12.71 -4.21
C ALA A 42 -1.76 14.23 -4.32
N VAL A 43 -1.70 14.74 -5.55
CA VAL A 43 -1.59 16.18 -5.84
C VAL A 43 -2.93 16.68 -6.35
N CYS A 44 -3.53 17.65 -5.66
CA CYS A 44 -4.80 18.21 -6.08
C CYS A 44 -4.63 19.01 -7.40
N PRO A 45 -5.40 18.71 -8.46
CA PRO A 45 -5.27 19.43 -9.73
C PRO A 45 -5.73 20.90 -9.65
N SER A 46 -6.52 21.26 -8.64
CA SER A 46 -7.09 22.60 -8.47
C SER A 46 -6.16 23.54 -7.69
N CYS A 47 -5.66 23.10 -6.53
CA CYS A 47 -4.88 23.96 -5.62
C CYS A 47 -3.44 23.48 -5.38
N GLN A 48 -3.01 22.39 -6.03
CA GLN A 48 -1.67 21.80 -5.89
C GLN A 48 -1.30 21.32 -4.48
N ALA A 49 -2.25 21.30 -3.54
CA ALA A 49 -2.03 20.69 -2.24
C ALA A 49 -1.67 19.21 -2.39
N MET A 50 -0.57 18.81 -1.74
CA MET A 50 -0.14 17.43 -1.63
C MET A 50 -0.79 16.79 -0.41
N THR A 51 -1.31 15.58 -0.56
CA THR A 51 -1.94 14.81 0.52
C THR A 51 -1.41 13.39 0.50
N GLN A 52 -0.79 12.97 1.60
CA GLN A 52 -0.41 11.57 1.77
C GLN A 52 -1.67 10.76 2.11
N LEU A 53 -1.89 9.69 1.34
CA LEU A 53 -3.05 8.82 1.51
C LEU A 53 -2.65 7.63 2.40
N ALA A 54 -3.25 7.56 3.58
CA ALA A 54 -3.08 6.42 4.47
C ALA A 54 -3.79 5.19 3.87
N SER A 55 -3.03 4.12 3.65
CA SER A 55 -3.57 2.83 3.21
C SER A 55 -2.79 1.68 3.84
N PRO A 56 -3.42 0.53 4.12
CA PRO A 56 -2.69 -0.70 4.39
C PRO A 56 -1.69 -0.99 3.27
N LEU A 57 -0.50 -1.46 3.64
CA LEU A 57 0.60 -1.72 2.71
C LEU A 57 1.24 -3.07 2.99
N VAL A 58 1.45 -3.85 1.94
CA VAL A 58 2.29 -5.04 1.91
C VAL A 58 3.59 -4.68 1.20
N PHE A 59 4.71 -5.00 1.83
CA PHE A 59 6.03 -4.93 1.22
C PHE A 59 6.64 -6.33 1.16
N HIS A 60 7.04 -6.74 -0.04
CA HIS A 60 7.63 -8.03 -0.34
C HIS A 60 9.02 -7.85 -0.97
N ASP A 61 10.02 -8.53 -0.42
CA ASP A 61 11.39 -8.54 -0.92
C ASP A 61 11.95 -9.95 -0.82
N ALA A 62 11.89 -10.69 -1.94
CA ALA A 62 12.29 -12.09 -1.99
C ALA A 62 13.81 -12.30 -1.89
N GLU A 63 14.60 -11.29 -2.28
CA GLU A 63 16.05 -11.31 -2.16
C GLU A 63 16.48 -11.29 -0.69
N HIS A 64 15.76 -10.52 0.13
CA HIS A 64 16.01 -10.36 1.56
C HIS A 64 15.08 -11.19 2.45
N GLU A 65 14.26 -12.06 1.86
CA GLU A 65 13.23 -12.85 2.56
C GLU A 65 12.32 -12.00 3.48
N MET A 66 11.93 -10.80 3.02
CA MET A 66 11.06 -9.91 3.78
C MET A 66 9.62 -9.95 3.29
N PHE A 67 8.71 -10.08 4.25
CA PHE A 67 7.28 -9.88 4.08
C PHE A 67 6.74 -9.05 5.24
N LEU A 68 6.40 -7.80 4.95
CA LEU A 68 6.00 -6.81 5.95
C LEU A 68 4.61 -6.29 5.63
N ILE A 69 3.79 -6.15 6.67
CA ILE A 69 2.48 -5.52 6.57
C ILE A 69 2.46 -4.30 7.48
N HIS A 70 2.23 -3.14 6.88
CA HIS A 70 1.99 -1.90 7.60
C HIS A 70 0.49 -1.59 7.64
N MET A 71 0.00 -1.30 8.86
CA MET A 71 -1.38 -0.91 9.13
C MET A 71 -1.41 0.49 9.75
N PRO A 72 -1.82 1.52 8.98
CA PRO A 72 -1.93 2.87 9.51
C PRO A 72 -2.89 2.94 10.70
N GLN A 73 -2.52 3.71 11.74
CA GLN A 73 -3.32 3.83 12.96
C GLN A 73 -4.61 4.63 12.71
N GLU A 74 -4.59 5.53 11.72
CA GLU A 74 -5.68 6.42 11.33
C GLU A 74 -6.92 5.67 10.82
N LEU A 75 -6.77 4.39 10.45
CA LEU A 75 -7.88 3.52 10.07
C LEU A 75 -8.75 3.12 11.26
N ASN A 76 -8.28 3.32 12.50
CA ASN A 76 -9.01 3.04 13.74
C ASN A 76 -9.64 1.63 13.80
N LEU A 77 -8.96 0.63 13.21
CA LEU A 77 -9.43 -0.76 13.17
C LEU A 77 -9.30 -1.42 14.54
N ASN A 78 -10.32 -2.16 14.96
CA ASN A 78 -10.23 -3.06 16.10
C ASN A 78 -9.38 -4.30 15.77
N THR A 79 -9.06 -5.11 16.80
CA THR A 79 -8.20 -6.30 16.65
C THR A 79 -8.71 -7.27 15.57
N MET A 80 -10.00 -7.59 15.59
CA MET A 80 -10.61 -8.52 14.63
C MET A 80 -10.53 -7.99 13.19
N GLN A 81 -10.87 -6.71 12.99
CA GLN A 81 -10.79 -6.06 11.67
C GLN A 81 -9.34 -6.01 11.16
N ARG A 82 -8.38 -5.80 12.06
CA ARG A 82 -6.95 -5.80 11.75
C ARG A 82 -6.49 -7.18 11.29
N GLU A 83 -6.83 -8.24 12.03
CA GLU A 83 -6.50 -9.62 11.67
C GLU A 83 -7.13 -10.03 10.33
N GLU A 84 -8.40 -9.68 10.10
CA GLU A 84 -9.06 -9.93 8.82
C GLU A 84 -8.35 -9.21 7.66
N MET A 85 -7.96 -7.95 7.87
CA MET A 85 -7.24 -7.17 6.87
C MET A 85 -5.86 -7.77 6.57
N VAL A 86 -5.12 -8.16 7.60
CA VAL A 86 -3.82 -8.85 7.46
C VAL A 86 -4.01 -10.12 6.63
N GLY A 87 -4.97 -10.98 6.98
CA GLY A 87 -5.22 -12.21 6.24
C GLY A 87 -5.61 -11.98 4.77
N ARG A 88 -6.41 -10.94 4.48
CA ARG A 88 -6.77 -10.56 3.10
C ARG A 88 -5.55 -10.11 2.30
N LEU A 89 -4.68 -9.30 2.88
CA LEU A 89 -3.47 -8.81 2.22
C LEU A 89 -2.44 -9.93 2.00
N THR A 90 -2.24 -10.82 2.98
CA THR A 90 -1.37 -11.99 2.82
C THR A 90 -1.85 -12.87 1.68
N ARG A 91 -3.16 -13.19 1.61
CA ARG A 91 -3.73 -13.94 0.48
C ARG A 91 -3.51 -13.22 -0.85
N GLY A 92 -3.74 -11.91 -0.89
CA GLY A 92 -3.51 -11.11 -2.09
C GLY A 92 -2.09 -11.19 -2.65
N LEU A 93 -1.07 -11.16 -1.77
CA LEU A 93 0.31 -11.41 -2.21
C LEU A 93 0.49 -12.84 -2.70
N MET A 94 0.05 -13.84 -1.91
CA MET A 94 0.23 -15.26 -2.24
C MET A 94 -0.40 -15.64 -3.59
N ASP A 95 -1.56 -15.07 -3.91
CA ASP A 95 -2.26 -15.27 -5.18
C ASP A 95 -1.51 -14.62 -6.36
N SER A 96 -0.74 -13.56 -6.11
CA SER A 96 0.10 -12.89 -7.12
C SER A 96 1.44 -13.59 -7.40
N LEU A 97 1.81 -14.56 -6.57
CA LEU A 97 3.07 -15.29 -6.66
C LEU A 97 2.87 -16.71 -7.24
N PRO A 98 3.74 -17.14 -8.18
CA PRO A 98 3.85 -18.54 -8.56
C PRO A 98 4.14 -19.45 -7.36
N PRO A 99 3.65 -20.70 -7.31
CA PRO A 99 3.83 -21.60 -6.17
C PRO A 99 5.30 -21.77 -5.74
N GLU A 100 6.23 -21.84 -6.69
CA GLU A 100 7.66 -22.00 -6.45
C GLU A 100 8.32 -20.78 -5.78
N GLN A 101 7.68 -19.60 -5.84
CA GLN A 101 8.15 -18.38 -5.18
C GLN A 101 7.56 -18.22 -3.76
N ARG A 102 6.66 -19.11 -3.33
CA ARG A 102 6.00 -19.05 -2.01
C ARG A 102 6.88 -19.67 -0.93
N ARG A 103 7.92 -18.95 -0.53
CA ARG A 103 8.90 -19.38 0.48
C ARG A 103 8.37 -19.23 1.91
N ALA A 104 9.08 -19.84 2.87
CA ALA A 104 8.65 -19.95 4.26
C ALA A 104 8.49 -18.61 5.01
N TYR A 105 9.19 -17.54 4.58
CA TYR A 105 9.08 -16.21 5.20
C TYR A 105 7.74 -15.50 4.94
N LEU A 106 6.86 -16.10 4.12
CA LEU A 106 5.51 -15.59 3.84
C LEU A 106 4.44 -16.10 4.83
N LEU A 107 4.83 -16.89 5.84
CA LEU A 107 3.95 -17.58 6.79
C LEU A 107 3.88 -16.89 8.16
#